data_AF-A0A6J4MSM0-F1
#
_entry.id   AF-A0A6J4MSM0-F1
#
_cell.length_a   1.000
_cell.length_b   1.000
_cell.length_c   1.000
_cell.angle_alpha   90.00
_cell.angle_beta   90.00
_cell.angle_gamma   90.00
#
_symmetry.space_group_name_H-M   'P 1'
#
loop_
_entity.id
_entity.type
_entity.pdbx_description
1 polymer ?
#
loop_
_entity_poly.entity_id
_entity_poly.type
_entity_poly.pdbx_seq_one_letter_code
_entity_poly.pdbx_strand_id
1 'polypeptide(L)'
;EKEQVGVVLAKEDLRNRRDSIFAKKFFTLVSNIESPGDVDDNPDDVALCAIDFDEATVNASTDAAPELIERIFNNSGESGKFRIYPNRLLFLVANRLELETAIDNAREYKAIQNILKSQNRLADLSGSQQKQLKEREGAKDIAVRVSLTNAYRHLFYPSNDKVKAPKGLMHYTLTAQDASMVKGKNNQQDVILKALKDCGKIRPEEAKPFAPAFILQKVWPAGLDSWTTKALRDAFAKDLSLNILLDAEVSMLRETIREGLKMGNWDMKVGERLFIKTDDSVLALPETIEFSDRAVLYKRGILEPPAPKEVELSAQLMPSSAGVSPATSVDVRVRWKAKGALTVSLYQNDSLVPENFRPSDEYDATIVNNSIFRVVADYGNGETAEKATNVNLNPQVSSLRDPSNSAYVVETLQPSLWDAKPPILELDGTINAVFAGLGDRISDYKVQGIEVLELSVDQVMDYRKLGTAIALLQRWQPQIDQTVTIQTGDQFVRLEYQGVLRGFQSFFSTINSLLNSPDAQADVSLKIILEFQPALSANASDISSIKQTLERNPVERLNLMARVIY
;
A
#
# COMPACT_ATOMS: atom_id res chain seq x y z
N GLU A 1 -15.52 -37.63 45.42
CA GLU A 1 -14.53 -36.92 44.56
C GLU A 1 -15.16 -36.00 43.52
N LYS A 2 -15.93 -36.48 42.52
CA LYS A 2 -16.59 -35.60 41.54
C LYS A 2 -17.43 -34.50 42.20
N GLU A 3 -18.18 -34.83 43.25
CA GLU A 3 -18.97 -33.87 44.03
C GLU A 3 -18.12 -32.82 44.77
N GLN A 4 -16.86 -33.13 45.09
CA GLN A 4 -15.92 -32.20 45.72
C GLN A 4 -15.29 -31.22 44.72
N VAL A 5 -15.39 -31.50 43.42
CA VAL A 5 -14.95 -30.56 42.36
C VAL A 5 -16.07 -29.56 42.10
N GLY A 6 -15.82 -28.31 42.47
CA GLY A 6 -16.72 -27.19 42.19
C GLY A 6 -16.90 -26.95 40.69
N VAL A 7 -18.11 -26.52 40.30
CA VAL A 7 -18.44 -26.21 38.90
C VAL A 7 -17.55 -25.10 38.33
N VAL A 8 -17.15 -24.13 39.16
CA VAL A 8 -16.26 -23.03 38.77
C VAL A 8 -14.91 -23.55 38.25
N LEU A 9 -14.28 -24.49 38.97
CA LEU A 9 -13.02 -25.09 38.55
C LEU A 9 -13.13 -25.89 37.25
N ALA A 10 -14.28 -26.54 37.03
CA ALA A 10 -14.55 -27.24 35.79
C ALA A 10 -14.73 -26.26 34.61
N LYS A 11 -15.46 -25.17 34.82
CA LYS A 11 -15.63 -24.10 33.81
C LYS A 11 -14.29 -23.45 33.44
N GLU A 12 -13.43 -23.19 34.41
CA GLU A 12 -12.08 -22.66 34.16
C GLU A 12 -11.21 -23.63 33.33
N ASP A 13 -11.28 -24.94 33.62
CA ASP A 13 -10.62 -25.96 32.78
C ASP A 13 -11.15 -25.95 31.34
N LEU A 14 -12.46 -25.82 31.17
CA LEU A 14 -13.08 -25.75 29.85
C LEU A 14 -12.67 -24.49 29.08
N ARG A 15 -12.54 -23.33 29.73
CA ARG A 15 -12.02 -22.10 29.09
C ARG A 15 -10.60 -22.29 28.56
N ASN A 16 -9.70 -22.79 29.41
CA ASN A 16 -8.32 -23.06 29.02
C ASN A 16 -8.23 -24.05 27.86
N ARG A 17 -9.07 -25.09 27.87
CA ARG A 17 -9.14 -26.08 26.78
C ARG A 17 -9.73 -25.50 25.51
N ARG A 18 -10.79 -24.68 25.59
CA ARG A 18 -11.40 -23.98 24.45
C ARG A 18 -10.32 -23.18 23.72
N ASP A 19 -9.57 -22.38 24.46
CA ASP A 19 -8.56 -21.49 23.90
C ASP A 19 -7.41 -22.27 23.28
N SER A 20 -7.02 -23.41 23.88
CA SER A 20 -6.03 -24.30 23.28
C SER A 20 -6.55 -25.04 22.03
N ILE A 21 -7.82 -25.44 21.99
CA ILE A 21 -8.42 -26.21 20.88
C ILE A 21 -8.62 -25.32 19.65
N PHE A 22 -9.01 -24.06 19.88
CA PHE A 22 -9.31 -23.06 18.84
C PHE A 22 -8.20 -22.03 18.66
N ALA A 23 -6.99 -22.29 19.18
CA ALA A 23 -5.82 -21.42 19.05
C ALA A 23 -5.57 -20.99 17.60
N LYS A 24 -4.91 -19.84 17.39
CA LYS A 24 -4.69 -19.29 16.04
C LYS A 24 -4.04 -20.30 15.09
N LYS A 25 -4.70 -20.55 13.95
CA LYS A 25 -4.14 -21.30 12.80
C LYS A 25 -4.43 -20.56 11.49
N PHE A 26 -5.71 -20.38 11.17
CA PHE A 26 -6.18 -19.59 10.01
C PHE A 26 -6.86 -18.29 10.45
N PHE A 27 -7.51 -18.33 11.61
CA PHE A 27 -8.25 -17.23 12.20
C PHE A 27 -7.61 -16.84 13.53
N THR A 28 -7.59 -15.55 13.84
CA THR A 28 -7.09 -15.04 15.12
C THR A 28 -8.15 -15.27 16.19
N LEU A 29 -7.83 -16.08 17.19
CA LEU A 29 -8.74 -16.37 18.30
C LEU A 29 -8.88 -15.13 19.20
N VAL A 30 -10.12 -14.74 19.49
CA VAL A 30 -10.48 -13.76 20.51
C VAL A 30 -11.47 -14.42 21.46
N SER A 31 -11.10 -14.59 22.74
CA SER A 31 -11.82 -15.46 23.68
C SER A 31 -12.29 -14.80 24.97
N ASN A 32 -11.81 -13.60 25.27
CA ASN A 32 -12.22 -12.77 26.41
C ASN A 32 -13.02 -11.58 25.89
N ILE A 33 -14.29 -11.81 25.56
CA ILE A 33 -15.15 -10.82 24.92
C ILE A 33 -16.35 -10.56 25.82
N GLU A 34 -16.45 -9.35 26.34
CA GLU A 34 -17.57 -8.87 27.16
C GLU A 34 -18.26 -7.67 26.48
N SER A 35 -17.57 -7.03 25.54
CA SER A 35 -18.01 -5.82 24.87
C SER A 35 -17.51 -5.73 23.42
N PRO A 36 -18.10 -4.86 22.59
CA PRO A 36 -17.60 -4.59 21.25
C PRO A 36 -16.16 -4.04 21.20
N GLY A 37 -15.66 -3.48 22.30
CA GLY A 37 -14.30 -2.93 22.41
C GLY A 37 -13.21 -4.00 22.45
N ASP A 38 -13.55 -5.23 22.82
CA ASP A 38 -12.59 -6.34 22.96
C ASP A 38 -12.19 -6.95 21.62
N VAL A 39 -12.91 -6.60 20.55
CA VAL A 39 -12.64 -7.05 19.18
C VAL A 39 -12.24 -5.85 18.34
N ASP A 40 -11.00 -5.87 17.85
CA ASP A 40 -10.42 -4.84 17.00
C ASP A 40 -11.20 -4.61 15.70
N ASP A 41 -11.02 -3.45 15.07
CA ASP A 41 -11.74 -3.06 13.85
C ASP A 41 -10.74 -2.70 12.75
N ASN A 42 -9.95 -3.69 12.33
CA ASN A 42 -9.01 -3.60 11.22
C ASN A 42 -9.33 -4.65 10.14
N PRO A 43 -8.82 -4.50 8.92
CA PRO A 43 -9.08 -5.43 7.82
C PRO A 43 -8.07 -6.58 7.72
N ASP A 44 -7.06 -6.65 8.59
CA ASP A 44 -5.85 -7.42 8.28
C ASP A 44 -6.01 -8.92 8.48
N ASP A 45 -6.76 -9.33 9.51
CA ASP A 45 -7.01 -10.74 9.82
C ASP A 45 -8.49 -11.04 10.07
N VAL A 46 -8.80 -12.34 10.09
CA VAL A 46 -10.14 -12.85 10.36
C VAL A 46 -10.22 -13.23 11.84
N ALA A 47 -11.11 -12.60 12.59
CA ALA A 47 -11.28 -12.85 14.01
C ALA A 47 -12.25 -14.01 14.26
N LEU A 48 -11.80 -15.03 14.97
CA LEU A 48 -12.64 -16.09 15.53
C LEU A 48 -12.97 -15.74 16.99
N CYS A 49 -14.13 -15.14 17.17
CA CYS A 49 -14.70 -14.74 18.46
C CYS A 49 -15.34 -15.96 19.14
N ALA A 50 -14.62 -16.60 20.07
CA ALA A 50 -15.14 -17.69 20.86
C ALA A 50 -15.86 -17.13 22.09
N ILE A 51 -17.19 -17.04 22.03
CA ILE A 51 -18.00 -16.39 23.07
C ILE A 51 -17.97 -17.23 24.34
N ASP A 52 -17.74 -16.60 25.49
CA ASP A 52 -17.78 -17.29 26.76
C ASP A 52 -19.19 -17.82 27.05
N PHE A 53 -19.28 -19.04 27.55
CA PHE A 53 -20.55 -19.68 27.82
C PHE A 53 -21.32 -19.06 29.00
N ASP A 54 -20.67 -18.24 29.83
CA ASP A 54 -21.35 -17.43 30.86
C ASP A 54 -21.95 -16.14 30.27
N GLU A 55 -21.43 -15.65 29.14
CA GLU A 55 -21.91 -14.46 28.44
C GLU A 55 -23.08 -14.78 27.50
N ALA A 56 -22.95 -15.81 26.67
CA ALA A 56 -24.03 -16.24 25.79
C ALA A 56 -23.96 -17.72 25.40
N THR A 57 -25.15 -18.31 25.26
CA THR A 57 -25.35 -19.67 24.76
C THR A 57 -26.53 -19.72 23.82
N VAL A 58 -26.56 -20.71 22.94
CA VAL A 58 -27.74 -21.06 22.13
C VAL A 58 -28.31 -22.41 22.57
N ASN A 59 -29.55 -22.69 22.20
CA ASN A 59 -30.23 -23.97 22.50
C ASN A 59 -30.45 -24.80 21.23
N ALA A 60 -30.80 -24.14 20.12
CA ALA A 60 -31.11 -24.80 18.85
C ALA A 60 -30.31 -24.22 17.68
N SER A 61 -30.20 -25.00 16.59
CA SER A 61 -29.54 -24.60 15.33
C SER A 61 -30.30 -23.53 14.54
N THR A 62 -31.52 -23.18 14.98
CA THR A 62 -32.37 -22.15 14.39
C THR A 62 -32.41 -20.87 15.21
N ASP A 63 -31.72 -20.81 16.34
CA ASP A 63 -31.70 -19.64 17.20
C ASP A 63 -31.03 -18.46 16.47
N ALA A 64 -31.55 -17.26 16.71
CA ALA A 64 -30.91 -16.03 16.27
C ALA A 64 -29.59 -15.81 17.01
N ALA A 65 -28.74 -14.93 16.47
CA ALA A 65 -27.52 -14.53 17.15
C ALA A 65 -27.86 -13.87 18.50
N PRO A 66 -27.19 -14.25 19.61
CA PRO A 66 -27.30 -13.55 20.88
C PRO A 66 -27.03 -12.05 20.77
N GLU A 67 -27.67 -11.24 21.63
CA GLU A 67 -27.57 -9.77 21.60
C GLU A 67 -26.12 -9.27 21.70
N LEU A 68 -25.29 -9.91 22.52
CA LEU A 68 -23.86 -9.60 22.62
C LEU A 68 -23.16 -9.71 21.26
N ILE A 69 -23.44 -10.78 20.51
CA ILE A 69 -22.86 -11.02 19.18
C ILE A 69 -23.33 -9.95 18.20
N GLU A 70 -24.61 -9.61 18.20
CA GLU A 70 -25.13 -8.54 17.35
C GLU A 70 -24.48 -7.18 17.67
N ARG A 71 -24.24 -6.89 18.95
CA ARG A 71 -23.53 -5.66 19.38
C ARG A 71 -22.08 -5.66 18.91
N ILE A 72 -21.35 -6.77 19.08
CA ILE A 72 -19.95 -6.86 18.61
C ILE A 72 -19.88 -6.77 17.08
N PHE A 73 -20.83 -7.38 16.38
CA PHE A 73 -20.88 -7.37 14.91
C PHE A 73 -21.13 -5.96 14.34
N ASN A 74 -21.97 -5.16 15.00
CA ASN A 74 -22.36 -3.84 14.51
C ASN A 74 -21.49 -2.70 15.05
N ASN A 75 -20.83 -2.88 16.19
CA ASN A 75 -20.10 -1.83 16.87
C ASN A 75 -18.63 -2.21 17.18
N SER A 76 -17.79 -1.19 17.38
CA SER A 76 -16.40 -1.33 17.77
C SER A 76 -15.97 -0.20 18.73
N GLY A 77 -14.93 -0.49 19.52
CA GLY A 77 -14.37 0.42 20.52
C GLY A 77 -15.29 0.68 21.73
N GLU A 78 -14.72 1.24 22.80
CA GLU A 78 -15.45 1.51 24.05
C GLU A 78 -16.62 2.50 23.85
N SER A 79 -16.47 3.45 22.91
CA SER A 79 -17.50 4.45 22.60
C SER A 79 -18.63 3.91 21.70
N GLY A 80 -18.57 2.65 21.26
CA GLY A 80 -19.64 2.01 20.47
C GLY A 80 -19.78 2.55 19.04
N LYS A 81 -18.67 2.93 18.38
CA LYS A 81 -18.69 3.38 16.98
C LYS A 81 -19.21 2.27 16.07
N PHE A 82 -19.76 2.61 14.91
CA PHE A 82 -20.15 1.60 13.93
C PHE A 82 -18.92 0.86 13.41
N ARG A 83 -19.02 -0.47 13.37
CA ARG A 83 -17.95 -1.33 12.91
C ARG A 83 -17.75 -1.16 11.40
N ILE A 84 -16.50 -0.96 10.99
CA ILE A 84 -16.14 -0.76 9.59
C ILE A 84 -15.95 -2.11 8.88
N TYR A 85 -15.38 -3.10 9.57
CA TYR A 85 -14.98 -4.39 8.97
C TYR A 85 -15.75 -5.60 9.53
N PRO A 86 -17.09 -5.67 9.37
CA PRO A 86 -17.89 -6.76 9.91
C PRO A 86 -17.70 -8.09 9.16
N ASN A 87 -17.28 -8.08 7.88
CA ASN A 87 -17.19 -9.29 7.06
C ASN A 87 -16.07 -10.26 7.48
N ARG A 88 -15.17 -9.83 8.37
CA ARG A 88 -14.06 -10.66 8.88
C ARG A 88 -14.40 -11.40 10.19
N LEU A 89 -15.57 -11.15 10.79
CA LEU A 89 -15.90 -11.65 12.12
C LEU A 89 -16.60 -13.01 12.05
N LEU A 90 -16.06 -13.99 12.78
CA LEU A 90 -16.66 -15.29 12.98
C LEU A 90 -16.98 -15.47 14.46
N PHE A 91 -18.18 -15.92 14.81
CA PHE A 91 -18.56 -16.14 16.20
C PHE A 91 -18.85 -17.61 16.47
N LEU A 92 -18.18 -18.17 17.47
CA LEU A 92 -18.39 -19.54 17.90
C LEU A 92 -19.04 -19.54 19.28
N VAL A 93 -20.22 -20.18 19.36
CA VAL A 93 -21.08 -20.13 20.55
C VAL A 93 -21.33 -21.54 21.07
N ALA A 94 -21.38 -21.66 22.40
CA ALA A 94 -21.70 -22.92 23.05
C ALA A 94 -23.21 -23.22 23.03
N ASN A 95 -23.56 -24.48 22.80
CA ASN A 95 -24.89 -24.99 23.08
C ASN A 95 -25.04 -25.25 24.59
N ARG A 96 -26.13 -24.78 25.20
CA ARG A 96 -26.37 -24.91 26.65
C ARG A 96 -26.42 -26.36 27.13
N LEU A 97 -27.11 -27.25 26.43
CA LEU A 97 -27.28 -28.64 26.86
C LEU A 97 -25.97 -29.45 26.73
N GLU A 98 -25.27 -29.27 25.61
CA GLU A 98 -23.97 -29.93 25.38
C GLU A 98 -22.91 -29.42 26.37
N LEU A 99 -22.99 -28.15 26.75
CA LEU A 99 -22.12 -27.55 27.77
C LEU A 99 -22.28 -28.21 29.14
N GLU A 100 -23.51 -28.55 29.57
CA GLU A 100 -23.73 -29.26 30.83
C GLU A 100 -22.99 -30.62 30.84
N THR A 101 -23.03 -31.33 29.72
CA THR A 101 -22.29 -32.59 29.52
C THR A 101 -20.78 -32.36 29.57
N ALA A 102 -20.28 -31.28 28.96
CA ALA A 102 -18.86 -30.92 29.01
C ALA A 102 -18.40 -30.59 30.43
N ILE A 103 -19.20 -29.83 31.19
CA ILE A 103 -18.94 -29.50 32.61
C ILE A 103 -18.89 -30.79 33.43
N ASP A 104 -19.82 -31.71 33.23
CA ASP A 104 -19.86 -32.97 33.97
C ASP A 104 -18.65 -33.86 33.70
N ASN A 105 -18.21 -33.95 32.43
CA ASN A 105 -17.00 -34.66 32.06
C ASN A 105 -15.75 -34.00 32.66
N ALA A 106 -15.67 -32.66 32.65
CA ALA A 106 -14.56 -31.91 33.22
C ALA A 106 -14.46 -32.11 34.73
N ARG A 107 -15.59 -32.13 35.44
CA ARG A 107 -15.65 -32.44 36.88
C ARG A 107 -15.12 -33.84 37.19
N GLU A 108 -15.52 -34.85 36.40
CA GLU A 108 -15.03 -36.22 36.59
C GLU A 108 -13.54 -36.33 36.27
N TYR A 109 -13.07 -35.67 35.20
CA TYR A 109 -11.66 -35.62 34.85
C TYR A 109 -10.82 -35.01 35.97
N LYS A 110 -11.20 -33.83 36.49
CA LYS A 110 -10.51 -33.19 37.61
C LYS A 110 -10.54 -34.03 38.89
N ALA A 111 -11.63 -34.73 39.16
CA ALA A 111 -11.71 -35.64 40.28
C ALA A 111 -10.68 -36.78 40.17
N ILE A 112 -10.53 -37.37 38.98
CA ILE A 112 -9.49 -38.37 38.70
C ILE A 112 -8.10 -37.77 38.91
N GLN A 113 -7.84 -36.56 38.39
CA GLN A 113 -6.55 -35.88 38.58
C GLN A 113 -6.25 -35.59 40.06
N ASN A 114 -7.24 -35.19 40.84
CA ASN A 114 -7.07 -34.92 42.26
C ASN A 114 -6.69 -36.19 43.05
N ILE A 115 -7.26 -37.35 42.68
CA ILE A 115 -6.86 -38.65 43.26
C ILE A 115 -5.42 -38.96 42.85
N LEU A 116 -5.10 -38.87 41.56
CA LEU A 116 -3.76 -39.19 41.03
C LEU A 116 -2.64 -38.26 41.54
N LYS A 117 -2.97 -37.03 41.96
CA LYS A 117 -2.00 -36.09 42.53
C LYS A 117 -1.85 -36.21 44.05
N SER A 118 -2.79 -36.88 44.73
CA SER A 118 -2.78 -37.04 46.18
C SER A 118 -2.02 -38.30 46.59
N GLN A 119 -0.86 -38.13 47.23
CA GLN A 119 -0.04 -39.27 47.70
C GLN A 119 -0.80 -40.18 48.67
N ASN A 120 -1.56 -39.59 49.62
CA ASN A 120 -2.35 -40.36 50.58
C ASN A 120 -3.43 -41.21 49.88
N ARG A 121 -4.17 -40.61 48.92
CA ARG A 121 -5.23 -41.33 48.20
C ARG A 121 -4.69 -42.37 47.22
N LEU A 122 -3.50 -42.14 46.67
CA LEU A 122 -2.83 -43.13 45.83
C LEU A 122 -2.33 -44.34 46.63
N ALA A 123 -1.85 -44.12 47.86
CA ALA A 123 -1.37 -45.18 48.74
C ALA A 123 -2.50 -46.14 49.15
N ASP A 124 -3.73 -45.65 49.23
CA ASP A 124 -4.93 -46.45 49.52
C ASP A 124 -5.39 -47.33 48.33
N LEU A 125 -4.78 -47.18 47.15
CA LEU A 125 -5.14 -47.89 45.93
C LEU A 125 -4.11 -48.98 45.57
N SER A 126 -4.60 -50.14 45.15
CA SER A 126 -3.76 -51.23 44.63
C SER A 126 -3.12 -50.86 43.29
N GLY A 127 -2.03 -51.54 42.91
CA GLY A 127 -1.35 -51.30 41.63
C GLY A 127 -2.25 -51.47 40.40
N SER A 128 -3.22 -52.40 40.44
CA SER A 128 -4.22 -52.55 39.36
C SER A 128 -5.22 -51.40 39.32
N GLN A 129 -5.67 -50.90 40.48
CA GLN A 129 -6.55 -49.74 40.57
C GLN A 129 -5.85 -48.47 40.09
N GLN A 130 -4.57 -48.27 40.43
CA GLN A 130 -3.78 -47.15 39.93
C GLN A 130 -3.64 -47.18 38.40
N LYS A 131 -3.41 -48.36 37.81
CA LYS A 131 -3.35 -48.52 36.35
C LYS A 131 -4.69 -48.20 35.69
N GLN A 132 -5.80 -48.75 36.20
CA GLN A 132 -7.15 -48.45 35.70
C GLN A 132 -7.50 -46.96 35.83
N LEU A 133 -7.05 -46.29 36.90
CA LEU A 133 -7.31 -44.87 37.10
C LEU A 133 -6.57 -44.00 36.08
N LYS A 134 -5.32 -44.33 35.72
CA LYS A 134 -4.57 -43.67 34.64
C LYS A 134 -5.20 -43.90 33.26
N GLU A 135 -5.67 -45.12 32.98
CA GLU A 135 -6.42 -45.41 31.75
C GLU A 135 -7.72 -44.59 31.67
N ARG A 136 -8.45 -44.50 32.79
CA ARG A 136 -9.64 -43.63 32.89
C ARG A 136 -9.32 -42.15 32.76
N GLU A 137 -8.20 -41.68 33.29
CA GLU A 137 -7.74 -40.30 33.11
C GLU A 137 -7.60 -39.96 31.62
N GLY A 138 -6.87 -40.80 30.87
CA GLY A 138 -6.70 -40.62 29.43
C GLY A 138 -8.01 -40.66 28.65
N ALA A 139 -8.89 -41.60 28.97
CA ALA A 139 -10.21 -41.69 28.34
C ALA A 139 -11.08 -40.45 28.64
N LYS A 140 -11.03 -39.95 29.89
CA LYS A 140 -11.81 -38.77 30.29
C LYS A 140 -11.24 -37.47 29.73
N ASP A 141 -9.93 -37.35 29.57
CA ASP A 141 -9.32 -36.20 28.88
C ASP A 141 -9.86 -36.05 27.45
N ILE A 142 -9.92 -37.16 26.71
CA ILE A 142 -10.50 -37.21 25.36
C ILE A 142 -12.00 -36.87 25.41
N ALA A 143 -12.75 -37.43 26.36
CA ALA A 143 -14.18 -37.15 26.51
C ALA A 143 -14.48 -35.68 26.79
N VAL A 144 -13.65 -35.01 27.62
CA VAL A 144 -13.76 -33.56 27.87
C VAL A 144 -13.52 -32.79 26.57
N ARG A 145 -12.48 -33.14 25.81
CA ARG A 145 -12.20 -32.48 24.52
C ARG A 145 -13.38 -32.63 23.56
N VAL A 146 -13.90 -33.85 23.37
CA VAL A 146 -15.02 -34.13 22.46
C VAL A 146 -16.31 -33.40 22.88
N SER A 147 -16.66 -33.46 24.16
CA SER A 147 -17.86 -32.77 24.66
C SER A 147 -17.74 -31.26 24.56
N LEU A 148 -16.55 -30.68 24.82
CA LEU A 148 -16.32 -29.25 24.63
C LEU A 148 -16.42 -28.83 23.15
N THR A 149 -15.87 -29.62 22.22
CA THR A 149 -16.01 -29.34 20.78
C THR A 149 -17.44 -29.50 20.30
N ASN A 150 -18.21 -30.43 20.88
CA ASN A 150 -19.63 -30.59 20.56
C ASN A 150 -20.47 -29.45 21.14
N ALA A 151 -20.07 -28.88 22.28
CA ALA A 151 -20.69 -27.67 22.82
C ALA A 151 -20.44 -26.47 21.91
N TYR A 152 -19.19 -26.20 21.55
CA TYR A 152 -18.78 -25.10 20.67
C TYR A 152 -18.88 -25.46 19.18
N ARG A 153 -20.10 -25.72 18.70
CA ARG A 153 -20.38 -26.04 17.29
C ARG A 153 -21.29 -25.06 16.56
N HIS A 154 -21.80 -24.04 17.24
CA HIS A 154 -22.69 -23.05 16.64
C HIS A 154 -21.86 -21.88 16.12
N LEU A 155 -21.70 -21.84 14.80
CA LEU A 155 -20.94 -20.82 14.08
C LEU A 155 -21.90 -19.78 13.51
N PHE A 156 -21.71 -18.52 13.89
CA PHE A 156 -22.31 -17.39 13.19
C PHE A 156 -21.26 -16.72 12.31
N TYR A 157 -21.58 -16.51 11.04
CA TYR A 157 -20.68 -15.87 10.09
C TYR A 157 -21.39 -14.81 9.25
N PRO A 158 -20.66 -13.85 8.67
CA PRO A 158 -21.28 -12.71 8.01
C PRO A 158 -21.87 -13.11 6.65
N SER A 159 -23.08 -12.67 6.36
CA SER A 159 -23.79 -13.00 5.12
C SER A 159 -24.77 -11.90 4.74
N ASN A 160 -24.88 -11.60 3.44
CA ASN A 160 -25.85 -10.63 2.90
C ASN A 160 -27.21 -11.28 2.50
N ASP A 161 -27.54 -12.44 3.07
CA ASP A 161 -28.83 -13.10 2.82
C ASP A 161 -29.95 -12.40 3.61
N LYS A 162 -30.81 -11.66 2.91
CA LYS A 162 -31.90 -10.88 3.52
C LYS A 162 -32.95 -11.72 4.26
N VAL A 163 -33.04 -13.02 3.98
CA VAL A 163 -34.06 -13.91 4.56
C VAL A 163 -33.47 -14.71 5.71
N LYS A 164 -32.32 -15.36 5.49
CA LYS A 164 -31.70 -16.26 6.48
C LYS A 164 -30.74 -15.53 7.43
N ALA A 165 -30.22 -14.38 7.02
CA ALA A 165 -29.32 -13.54 7.79
C ALA A 165 -29.81 -12.07 7.78
N PRO A 166 -31.04 -11.77 8.24
CA PRO A 166 -31.62 -10.42 8.14
C PRO A 166 -30.81 -9.35 8.90
N LYS A 167 -30.01 -9.77 9.88
CA LYS A 167 -29.09 -8.90 10.64
C LYS A 167 -27.62 -9.06 10.23
N GLY A 168 -27.37 -9.64 9.06
CA GLY A 168 -26.02 -9.82 8.51
C GLY A 168 -25.28 -11.06 9.03
N LEU A 169 -25.88 -11.88 9.90
CA LEU A 169 -25.27 -13.09 10.45
C LEU A 169 -26.08 -14.33 10.08
N MET A 170 -25.40 -15.31 9.47
CA MET A 170 -25.92 -16.63 9.17
C MET A 170 -25.54 -17.60 10.28
N HIS A 171 -26.49 -18.40 10.76
CA HIS A 171 -26.22 -19.48 11.71
C HIS A 171 -25.93 -20.78 10.97
N TYR A 172 -24.78 -21.39 11.25
CA TYR A 172 -24.40 -22.71 10.79
C TYR A 172 -23.96 -23.59 11.96
N THR A 173 -24.44 -24.83 11.99
CA THR A 173 -24.05 -25.80 13.02
C THR A 173 -22.99 -26.76 12.44
N LEU A 174 -21.79 -26.74 13.02
CA LEU A 174 -20.70 -27.63 12.64
C LEU A 174 -21.06 -29.09 12.93
N THR A 175 -20.63 -30.02 12.07
CA THR A 175 -20.95 -31.44 12.25
C THR A 175 -20.10 -32.05 13.38
N ALA A 176 -20.75 -32.79 14.29
CA ALA A 176 -20.06 -33.46 15.40
C ALA A 176 -19.07 -34.54 14.91
N GLN A 177 -19.34 -35.13 13.74
CA GLN A 177 -18.47 -36.13 13.12
C GLN A 177 -17.15 -35.50 12.67
N ASP A 178 -17.17 -34.36 11.99
CA ASP A 178 -15.95 -33.66 11.57
C ASP A 178 -15.12 -33.23 12.79
N ALA A 179 -15.77 -32.75 13.85
CA ALA A 179 -15.08 -32.39 15.09
C ALA A 179 -14.39 -33.59 15.76
N SER A 180 -15.05 -34.75 15.77
CA SER A 180 -14.52 -35.98 16.35
C SER A 180 -13.38 -36.60 15.52
N MET A 181 -13.30 -36.30 14.21
CA MET A 181 -12.22 -36.78 13.34
C MET A 181 -10.89 -36.03 13.53
N VAL A 182 -10.88 -34.87 14.19
CA VAL A 182 -9.67 -34.10 14.51
C VAL A 182 -8.89 -34.82 15.63
N LYS A 183 -8.05 -35.77 15.23
CA LYS A 183 -7.26 -36.63 16.14
C LYS A 183 -6.26 -35.84 16.98
N GLY A 184 -6.00 -36.31 18.20
CA GLY A 184 -4.88 -35.85 19.03
C GLY A 184 -5.00 -34.40 19.51
N LYS A 185 -3.94 -33.61 19.33
CA LYS A 185 -3.90 -32.16 19.68
C LYS A 185 -4.13 -31.25 18.48
N ASN A 186 -4.68 -31.77 17.38
CA ASN A 186 -4.87 -31.00 16.17
C ASN A 186 -5.90 -29.88 16.39
N ASN A 187 -5.73 -28.79 15.65
CA ASN A 187 -6.48 -27.56 15.83
C ASN A 187 -7.90 -27.69 15.23
N GLN A 188 -8.90 -27.18 15.94
CA GLN A 188 -10.30 -27.33 15.52
C GLN A 188 -10.74 -26.32 14.44
N GLN A 189 -9.92 -25.30 14.15
CA GLN A 189 -10.18 -24.34 13.07
C GLN A 189 -10.24 -25.00 11.68
N ASP A 190 -9.65 -26.19 11.48
CA ASP A 190 -9.77 -26.94 10.23
C ASP A 190 -11.24 -27.25 9.87
N VAL A 191 -12.06 -27.58 10.86
CA VAL A 191 -13.50 -27.87 10.67
C VAL A 191 -14.27 -26.60 10.35
N ILE A 192 -13.91 -25.47 10.97
CA ILE A 192 -14.51 -24.16 10.68
C ILE A 192 -14.15 -23.72 9.25
N LEU A 193 -12.88 -23.85 8.85
CA LEU A 193 -12.44 -23.52 7.50
C LEU A 193 -13.17 -24.35 6.44
N LYS A 194 -13.28 -25.68 6.66
CA LYS A 194 -14.04 -26.57 5.78
C LYS A 194 -15.50 -26.13 5.67
N ALA A 195 -16.17 -25.89 6.79
CA ALA A 195 -17.56 -25.43 6.80
C ALA A 195 -17.74 -24.11 6.05
N LEU A 196 -16.84 -23.14 6.22
CA LEU A 196 -16.90 -21.86 5.51
C LEU A 196 -16.64 -22.01 4.01
N LYS A 197 -15.81 -22.97 3.58
CA LYS A 197 -15.64 -23.34 2.18
C LYS A 197 -16.90 -23.98 1.60
N ASP A 198 -17.51 -24.93 2.32
CA ASP A 198 -18.76 -25.59 1.92
C ASP A 198 -19.93 -24.60 1.84
N CYS A 199 -19.95 -23.59 2.72
CA CYS A 199 -20.92 -22.49 2.68
C CYS A 199 -20.62 -21.45 1.59
N GLY A 200 -19.53 -21.60 0.83
CA GLY A 200 -19.10 -20.64 -0.19
C GLY A 200 -18.65 -19.29 0.35
N LYS A 201 -18.40 -19.16 1.66
CA LYS A 201 -17.95 -17.90 2.29
C LYS A 201 -16.44 -17.72 2.15
N ILE A 202 -15.67 -18.80 2.20
CA ILE A 202 -14.24 -18.84 1.86
C ILE A 202 -14.07 -19.62 0.55
N ARG A 203 -13.12 -19.22 -0.29
CA ARG A 203 -12.87 -19.92 -1.56
C ARG A 203 -12.13 -21.26 -1.35
N PRO A 204 -12.29 -22.23 -2.26
CA PRO A 204 -11.51 -23.47 -2.20
C PRO A 204 -10.01 -23.20 -2.39
N GLU A 205 -9.18 -24.15 -1.98
CA GLU A 205 -7.71 -23.99 -1.95
C GLU A 205 -7.12 -23.92 -3.36
N GLU A 206 -7.75 -24.58 -4.32
CA GLU A 206 -7.38 -24.61 -5.73
C GLU A 206 -8.02 -23.47 -6.54
N ALA A 207 -8.64 -22.49 -5.86
CA ALA A 207 -9.27 -21.37 -6.53
C ALA A 207 -8.21 -20.57 -7.32
N LYS A 208 -8.54 -20.17 -8.54
CA LYS A 208 -7.69 -19.28 -9.36
C LYS A 208 -7.77 -17.83 -8.86
N PRO A 209 -6.85 -16.93 -9.27
CA PRO A 209 -7.03 -15.50 -9.02
C PRO A 209 -8.41 -15.02 -9.44
N PHE A 210 -8.93 -14.00 -8.76
CA PHE A 210 -10.20 -13.39 -9.17
C PHE A 210 -10.11 -12.87 -10.59
N ALA A 211 -11.20 -12.97 -11.35
CA ALA A 211 -11.27 -12.37 -12.67
C ALA A 211 -11.31 -10.84 -12.55
N PRO A 212 -10.59 -10.07 -13.38
CA PRO A 212 -10.66 -8.61 -13.36
C PRO A 212 -12.09 -8.07 -13.51
N ALA A 213 -12.88 -8.69 -14.39
CA ALA A 213 -14.29 -8.34 -14.57
C ALA A 213 -15.13 -8.53 -13.28
N PHE A 214 -14.82 -9.53 -12.45
CA PHE A 214 -15.50 -9.72 -11.16
C PHE A 214 -15.23 -8.54 -10.22
N ILE A 215 -13.96 -8.08 -10.15
CA ILE A 215 -13.62 -6.90 -9.35
C ILE A 215 -14.43 -5.69 -9.81
N LEU A 216 -14.46 -5.39 -11.11
CA LEU A 216 -15.20 -4.25 -11.66
C LEU A 216 -16.71 -4.32 -11.41
N GLN A 217 -17.30 -5.51 -11.46
CA GLN A 217 -18.76 -5.68 -11.39
C GLN A 217 -19.30 -5.86 -9.97
N LYS A 218 -18.51 -6.44 -9.06
CA LYS A 218 -18.98 -6.89 -7.75
C LYS A 218 -18.26 -6.26 -6.58
N VAL A 219 -16.98 -5.90 -6.74
CA VAL A 219 -16.16 -5.37 -5.64
C VAL A 219 -16.00 -3.86 -5.75
N TRP A 220 -15.87 -3.34 -6.97
CA TRP A 220 -15.67 -1.92 -7.25
C TRP A 220 -16.90 -1.09 -6.88
N PRO A 221 -16.78 -0.09 -5.98
CA PRO A 221 -17.92 0.70 -5.54
C PRO A 221 -18.57 1.47 -6.69
N ALA A 222 -19.90 1.47 -6.74
CA ALA A 222 -20.66 2.22 -7.74
C ALA A 222 -20.35 3.72 -7.62
N GLY A 223 -20.19 4.40 -8.76
CA GLY A 223 -19.93 5.85 -8.81
C GLY A 223 -18.48 6.28 -8.60
N LEU A 224 -17.55 5.36 -8.30
CA LEU A 224 -16.12 5.68 -8.24
C LEU A 224 -15.42 5.40 -9.57
N ASP A 225 -14.66 6.38 -10.04
CA ASP A 225 -13.80 6.26 -11.22
C ASP A 225 -12.38 5.79 -10.87
N SER A 226 -11.97 5.99 -9.62
CA SER A 226 -10.68 5.54 -9.11
C SER A 226 -10.81 4.99 -7.71
N TRP A 227 -9.88 4.09 -7.35
CA TRP A 227 -9.89 3.42 -6.06
C TRP A 227 -8.51 2.93 -5.66
N THR A 228 -8.12 3.10 -4.39
CA THR A 228 -6.80 2.63 -3.92
C THR A 228 -6.76 1.11 -3.83
N THR A 229 -5.60 0.53 -4.09
CA THR A 229 -5.37 -0.93 -3.93
C THR A 229 -5.62 -1.38 -2.50
N LYS A 230 -5.24 -0.55 -1.50
CA LYS A 230 -5.59 -0.81 -0.09
C LYS A 230 -7.10 -0.87 0.11
N ALA A 231 -7.84 0.11 -0.39
CA ALA A 231 -9.29 0.13 -0.23
C ALA A 231 -9.98 -1.04 -0.95
N LEU A 232 -9.42 -1.50 -2.08
CA LEU A 232 -9.85 -2.73 -2.75
C LEU A 232 -9.67 -3.97 -1.87
N ARG A 233 -8.51 -4.15 -1.23
CA ARG A 233 -8.28 -5.26 -0.27
C ARG A 233 -9.26 -5.16 0.89
N ASP A 234 -9.35 -3.98 1.49
CA ASP A 234 -10.21 -3.69 2.65
C ASP A 234 -11.69 -3.98 2.38
N ALA A 235 -12.15 -3.82 1.14
CA ALA A 235 -13.55 -4.08 0.78
C ALA A 235 -13.99 -5.51 1.09
N PHE A 236 -13.09 -6.50 0.98
CA PHE A 236 -13.38 -7.89 1.34
C PHE A 236 -13.66 -8.06 2.83
N ALA A 237 -13.13 -7.20 3.69
CA ALA A 237 -13.44 -7.19 5.12
C ALA A 237 -14.67 -6.33 5.48
N LYS A 238 -15.14 -5.47 4.56
CA LYS A 238 -16.30 -4.58 4.75
C LYS A 238 -17.60 -5.20 4.24
N ASP A 239 -17.62 -5.69 3.00
CA ASP A 239 -18.84 -6.07 2.30
C ASP A 239 -19.24 -7.53 2.58
N LEU A 240 -20.41 -7.70 3.19
CA LEU A 240 -20.97 -9.00 3.57
C LEU A 240 -21.28 -9.93 2.38
N SER A 241 -21.41 -9.36 1.17
CA SER A 241 -21.66 -10.12 -0.05
C SER A 241 -20.40 -10.77 -0.63
N LEU A 242 -19.22 -10.33 -0.19
CA LEU A 242 -17.94 -10.85 -0.67
C LEU A 242 -17.47 -12.04 0.17
N ASN A 243 -16.57 -12.82 -0.43
CA ASN A 243 -15.83 -13.86 0.27
C ASN A 243 -14.94 -13.25 1.36
N ILE A 244 -14.70 -14.03 2.42
CA ILE A 244 -13.65 -13.68 3.38
C ILE A 244 -12.30 -13.95 2.69
N LEU A 245 -11.48 -12.91 2.59
CA LEU A 245 -10.15 -13.00 2.01
C LEU A 245 -9.17 -13.50 3.07
N LEU A 246 -8.55 -14.66 2.85
CA LEU A 246 -7.49 -15.18 3.72
C LEU A 246 -6.12 -14.62 3.33
N ASP A 247 -5.17 -14.64 4.27
CA ASP A 247 -3.79 -14.20 4.03
C ASP A 247 -3.13 -14.89 2.82
N ALA A 248 -3.40 -16.18 2.64
CA ALA A 248 -2.89 -16.95 1.50
C ALA A 248 -3.39 -16.42 0.14
N GLU A 249 -4.57 -15.80 0.11
CA GLU A 249 -5.21 -15.29 -1.11
C GLU A 249 -4.78 -13.86 -1.46
N VAL A 250 -4.07 -13.18 -0.55
CA VAL A 250 -3.57 -11.81 -0.76
C VAL A 250 -2.64 -11.75 -1.98
N SER A 251 -1.81 -12.78 -2.18
CA SER A 251 -0.96 -12.90 -3.38
C SER A 251 -1.77 -13.04 -4.68
N MET A 252 -2.88 -13.78 -4.62
CA MET A 252 -3.77 -13.99 -5.76
C MET A 252 -4.53 -12.72 -6.12
N LEU A 253 -4.90 -11.91 -5.14
CA LEU A 253 -5.51 -10.60 -5.38
C LEU A 253 -4.52 -9.63 -6.05
N ARG A 254 -3.22 -9.67 -5.70
CA ARG A 254 -2.19 -8.91 -6.44
C ARG A 254 -2.08 -9.38 -7.88
N GLU A 255 -2.15 -10.68 -8.12
CA GLU A 255 -2.16 -11.22 -9.49
C GLU A 255 -3.40 -10.79 -10.27
N THR A 256 -4.58 -10.75 -9.63
CA THR A 256 -5.78 -10.18 -10.25
C THR A 256 -5.56 -8.74 -10.70
N ILE A 257 -4.95 -7.89 -9.87
CA ILE A 257 -4.61 -6.50 -10.22
C ILE A 257 -3.70 -6.46 -11.45
N ARG A 258 -2.66 -7.31 -11.47
CA ARG A 258 -1.69 -7.43 -12.57
C ARG A 258 -2.36 -7.86 -13.87
N GLU A 259 -3.20 -8.89 -13.82
CA GLU A 259 -3.94 -9.37 -14.99
C GLU A 259 -4.90 -8.31 -15.54
N GLY A 260 -5.59 -7.57 -14.68
CA GLY A 260 -6.46 -6.49 -15.16
C GLY A 260 -5.69 -5.35 -15.83
N LEU A 261 -4.46 -5.06 -15.42
CA LEU A 261 -3.58 -4.12 -16.13
C LEU A 261 -3.18 -4.68 -17.51
N LYS A 262 -2.72 -5.94 -17.57
CA LYS A 262 -2.35 -6.61 -18.83
C LYS A 262 -3.51 -6.69 -19.81
N MET A 263 -4.71 -6.97 -19.31
CA MET A 263 -5.92 -7.10 -20.13
C MET A 263 -6.49 -5.73 -20.52
N GLY A 264 -6.11 -4.64 -19.84
CA GLY A 264 -6.66 -3.31 -20.05
C GLY A 264 -8.06 -3.16 -19.48
N ASN A 265 -8.33 -3.78 -18.33
CA ASN A 265 -9.57 -3.61 -17.57
C ASN A 265 -9.58 -2.34 -16.71
N TRP A 266 -8.41 -1.91 -16.25
CA TRP A 266 -8.16 -0.69 -15.51
C TRP A 266 -6.74 -0.19 -15.80
N ASP A 267 -6.52 1.06 -15.44
CA ASP A 267 -5.20 1.69 -15.43
C ASP A 267 -4.74 1.84 -13.97
N MET A 268 -3.45 2.06 -13.76
CA MET A 268 -2.92 2.29 -12.40
C MET A 268 -1.97 3.47 -12.36
N LYS A 269 -2.04 4.25 -11.28
CA LYS A 269 -1.06 5.28 -10.92
C LYS A 269 -0.38 4.89 -9.61
N VAL A 270 0.96 4.94 -9.57
CA VAL A 270 1.76 4.73 -8.35
C VAL A 270 2.76 5.87 -8.23
N GLY A 271 2.47 6.83 -7.34
CA GLY A 271 3.19 8.11 -7.36
C GLY A 271 3.01 8.77 -8.73
N GLU A 272 4.11 9.14 -9.40
CA GLU A 272 4.08 9.72 -10.75
C GLU A 272 4.08 8.70 -11.88
N ARG A 273 4.23 7.40 -11.58
CA ARG A 273 4.26 6.36 -12.62
C ARG A 273 2.84 5.98 -13.03
N LEU A 274 2.59 6.04 -14.34
CA LEU A 274 1.33 5.64 -14.96
C LEU A 274 1.50 4.29 -15.67
N PHE A 275 0.54 3.41 -15.45
CA PHE A 275 0.46 2.08 -16.03
C PHE A 275 -0.82 2.01 -16.84
N ILE A 276 -0.74 2.47 -18.09
CA ILE A 276 -1.88 2.57 -19.01
C ILE A 276 -1.58 1.68 -20.21
N LYS A 277 -2.46 0.72 -20.48
CA LYS A 277 -2.33 -0.10 -21.69
C LYS A 277 -2.72 0.72 -22.92
N THR A 278 -1.78 0.91 -23.84
CA THR A 278 -1.99 1.52 -25.17
C THR A 278 -1.74 0.50 -26.28
N ASP A 279 -2.28 0.72 -27.48
CA ASP A 279 -2.16 -0.23 -28.59
C ASP A 279 -0.74 -0.27 -29.19
N ASP A 280 0.03 0.82 -29.03
CA ASP A 280 1.32 1.02 -29.69
C ASP A 280 2.55 0.72 -28.78
N SER A 281 2.35 0.32 -27.52
CA SER A 281 3.45 0.08 -26.58
C SER A 281 3.26 -1.15 -25.70
N VAL A 282 4.36 -1.86 -25.42
CA VAL A 282 4.36 -2.96 -24.46
C VAL A 282 4.24 -2.37 -23.05
N LEU A 283 3.14 -2.68 -22.36
CA LEU A 283 2.91 -2.21 -20.99
C LEU A 283 3.99 -2.77 -20.04
N ALA A 284 4.87 -1.90 -19.55
CA ALA A 284 5.77 -2.22 -18.45
C ALA A 284 4.96 -2.28 -17.15
N LEU A 285 4.80 -3.47 -16.57
CA LEU A 285 4.03 -3.65 -15.34
C LEU A 285 4.83 -3.22 -14.10
N PRO A 286 4.15 -2.84 -13.01
CA PRO A 286 4.82 -2.65 -11.72
C PRO A 286 5.54 -3.93 -11.28
N GLU A 287 6.78 -3.81 -10.83
CA GLU A 287 7.54 -4.93 -10.26
C GLU A 287 6.78 -5.54 -9.07
N THR A 288 6.34 -4.67 -8.15
CA THR A 288 5.55 -5.03 -6.98
C THR A 288 4.25 -4.21 -6.93
N ILE A 289 3.12 -4.91 -6.79
CA ILE A 289 1.82 -4.28 -6.51
C ILE A 289 1.64 -4.32 -5.01
N GLU A 290 1.71 -3.17 -4.34
CA GLU A 290 1.42 -3.03 -2.91
C GLU A 290 -0.04 -2.71 -2.67
N PHE A 291 -0.59 -3.14 -1.53
CA PHE A 291 -1.92 -2.70 -1.09
C PHE A 291 -1.73 -1.44 -0.26
N SER A 292 -1.70 -0.29 -0.92
CA SER A 292 -1.38 0.99 -0.29
C SER A 292 -2.30 2.11 -0.79
N ASP A 293 -2.29 3.23 -0.08
CA ASP A 293 -3.00 4.44 -0.50
C ASP A 293 -2.28 5.15 -1.68
N ARG A 294 -1.02 4.79 -1.97
CA ARG A 294 -0.22 5.35 -3.06
C ARG A 294 -0.48 4.70 -4.42
N ALA A 295 -0.91 3.44 -4.41
CA ALA A 295 -1.24 2.70 -5.62
C ALA A 295 -2.75 2.78 -5.86
N VAL A 296 -3.13 3.50 -6.92
CA VAL A 296 -4.53 3.83 -7.24
C VAL A 296 -4.89 3.21 -8.59
N LEU A 297 -5.96 2.43 -8.62
CA LEU A 297 -6.55 1.86 -9.82
C LEU A 297 -7.59 2.85 -10.37
N TYR A 298 -7.63 2.99 -11.69
CA TYR A 298 -8.58 3.83 -12.41
C TYR A 298 -9.35 3.01 -13.42
N LYS A 299 -10.63 3.30 -13.58
CA LYS A 299 -11.36 2.77 -14.75
C LYS A 299 -10.69 3.26 -16.03
N ARG A 300 -10.79 2.44 -17.07
CA ARG A 300 -10.17 2.74 -18.36
C ARG A 300 -10.66 4.07 -18.93
N GLY A 301 -9.72 4.81 -19.51
CA GLY A 301 -9.99 6.08 -20.17
C GLY A 301 -10.09 7.29 -19.24
N ILE A 302 -9.87 7.11 -17.93
CA ILE A 302 -9.80 8.23 -16.97
C ILE A 302 -8.40 8.83 -16.94
N LEU A 303 -7.36 7.99 -16.97
CA LEU A 303 -5.99 8.47 -17.04
C LEU A 303 -5.61 8.75 -18.50
N GLU A 304 -5.06 9.93 -18.75
CA GLU A 304 -4.47 10.26 -20.04
C GLU A 304 -3.04 9.72 -20.12
N PRO A 305 -2.65 9.06 -21.23
CA PRO A 305 -1.26 8.67 -21.42
C PRO A 305 -0.39 9.93 -21.50
N PRO A 306 0.84 9.89 -20.95
CA PRO A 306 1.76 11.03 -21.05
C PRO A 306 2.00 11.40 -22.52
N ALA A 307 2.08 12.69 -22.81
CA ALA A 307 2.31 13.18 -24.16
C ALA A 307 3.55 12.51 -24.79
N PRO A 308 3.51 12.13 -26.08
CA PRO A 308 4.63 11.46 -26.73
C PRO A 308 5.89 12.32 -26.62
N LYS A 309 6.98 11.70 -26.18
CA LYS A 309 8.29 12.34 -26.02
C LYS A 309 8.92 12.55 -27.40
N GLU A 310 8.68 13.72 -27.99
CA GLU A 310 9.23 14.08 -29.31
C GLU A 310 10.62 14.72 -29.20
N VAL A 311 11.54 14.30 -30.08
CA VAL A 311 12.88 14.90 -30.25
C VAL A 311 12.91 15.64 -31.58
N GLU A 312 13.09 16.96 -31.52
CA GLU A 312 13.35 17.79 -32.69
C GLU A 312 14.86 17.82 -32.97
N LEU A 313 15.24 17.65 -34.24
CA LEU A 313 16.63 17.72 -34.69
C LEU A 313 16.70 18.43 -36.05
N SER A 314 17.59 19.40 -36.16
CA SER A 314 17.86 20.14 -37.40
C SER A 314 19.36 20.34 -37.58
N ALA A 315 19.82 20.42 -38.83
CA ALA A 315 21.21 20.71 -39.15
C ALA A 315 21.26 21.75 -40.30
N GLN A 316 22.07 22.78 -40.15
CA GLN A 316 22.16 23.93 -41.05
C GLN A 316 23.60 24.16 -41.49
N LEU A 317 23.82 24.38 -42.80
CA LEU A 317 25.13 24.74 -43.34
C LEU A 317 25.44 26.22 -43.05
N MET A 318 26.64 26.51 -42.55
CA MET A 318 27.08 27.85 -42.18
C MET A 318 27.90 28.49 -43.33
N PRO A 319 27.65 29.77 -43.70
CA PRO A 319 28.46 30.46 -44.69
C PRO A 319 29.85 30.77 -44.14
N SER A 320 30.90 30.37 -44.88
CA SER A 320 32.29 30.52 -44.48
C SER A 320 32.71 32.00 -44.42
N SER A 321 33.08 32.46 -43.23
CA SER A 321 33.57 33.83 -42.96
C SER A 321 35.10 33.86 -42.84
N ALA A 322 35.80 33.32 -43.83
CA ALA A 322 37.24 33.54 -44.01
C ALA A 322 37.62 33.20 -45.45
N GLY A 323 38.37 34.09 -46.11
CA GLY A 323 38.85 33.91 -47.48
C GLY A 323 39.84 32.76 -47.63
N VAL A 324 39.34 31.53 -47.70
CA VAL A 324 40.06 30.34 -48.20
C VAL A 324 39.23 29.73 -49.32
N SER A 325 39.89 29.47 -50.46
CA SER A 325 39.29 28.91 -51.68
C SER A 325 38.48 27.62 -51.43
N PRO A 326 37.44 27.37 -52.25
CA PRO A 326 36.43 26.34 -52.00
C PRO A 326 36.94 24.98 -52.46
N ALA A 327 37.25 24.09 -51.51
CA ALA A 327 37.19 22.64 -51.68
C ALA A 327 37.89 21.98 -50.49
N THR A 328 37.15 21.61 -49.44
CA THR A 328 37.22 20.30 -48.74
C THR A 328 36.52 20.28 -47.38
N SER A 329 36.07 21.40 -46.81
CA SER A 329 35.35 21.41 -45.53
C SER A 329 34.24 22.47 -45.49
N VAL A 330 33.10 22.13 -44.90
CA VAL A 330 31.95 23.02 -44.68
C VAL A 330 31.51 22.91 -43.22
N ASP A 331 31.29 24.07 -42.59
CA ASP A 331 30.81 24.13 -41.21
C ASP A 331 29.29 23.94 -41.17
N VAL A 332 28.84 23.13 -40.21
CA VAL A 332 27.45 22.72 -40.01
C VAL A 332 27.09 22.97 -38.57
N ARG A 333 25.98 23.67 -38.35
CA ARG A 333 25.36 23.83 -37.04
C ARG A 333 24.22 22.86 -36.86
N VAL A 334 24.35 21.96 -35.90
CA VAL A 334 23.32 20.97 -35.53
C VAL A 334 22.61 21.48 -34.29
N ARG A 335 21.28 21.48 -34.29
CA ARG A 335 20.44 21.92 -33.18
C ARG A 335 19.38 20.89 -32.86
N TRP A 336 19.16 20.64 -31.58
CA TRP A 336 18.11 19.74 -31.13
C TRP A 336 17.33 20.29 -29.94
N LYS A 337 16.14 19.72 -29.75
CA LYS A 337 15.27 19.98 -28.62
C LYS A 337 14.58 18.69 -28.22
N ALA A 338 14.92 18.20 -27.03
CA ALA A 338 14.37 17.00 -26.40
C ALA A 338 13.81 17.40 -25.03
N LYS A 339 12.55 17.86 -25.01
CA LYS A 339 11.93 18.45 -23.80
C LYS A 339 11.74 17.38 -22.73
N GLY A 340 12.42 17.52 -21.59
CA GLY A 340 12.32 16.58 -20.46
C GLY A 340 13.31 15.42 -20.49
N ALA A 341 14.23 15.38 -21.46
CA ALA A 341 15.34 14.43 -21.47
C ALA A 341 16.30 14.71 -20.30
N LEU A 342 16.80 13.65 -19.65
CA LEU A 342 17.83 13.71 -18.62
C LEU A 342 19.22 13.84 -19.24
N THR A 343 19.46 13.07 -20.31
CA THR A 343 20.71 13.13 -21.06
C THR A 343 20.46 13.09 -22.55
N VAL A 344 21.33 13.73 -23.31
CA VAL A 344 21.30 13.70 -24.76
C VAL A 344 22.67 13.30 -25.29
N SER A 345 22.68 12.35 -26.22
CA SER A 345 23.89 11.91 -26.92
C SER A 345 23.77 12.27 -28.40
N LEU A 346 24.75 13.03 -28.92
CA LEU A 346 24.87 13.33 -30.34
C LEU A 346 25.88 12.37 -30.98
N TYR A 347 25.50 11.80 -32.10
CA TYR A 347 26.35 10.97 -32.94
C TYR A 347 26.54 11.66 -34.28
N GLN A 348 27.77 11.70 -34.76
CA GLN A 348 28.11 12.11 -36.12
C GLN A 348 28.67 10.90 -36.86
N ASN A 349 28.00 10.47 -37.94
CA ASN A 349 28.36 9.27 -38.71
C ASN A 349 28.55 8.04 -37.80
N ASP A 350 27.60 7.85 -36.87
CA ASP A 350 27.57 6.81 -35.84
C ASP A 350 28.72 6.84 -34.82
N SER A 351 29.63 7.80 -34.92
CA SER A 351 30.63 8.08 -33.88
C SER A 351 30.01 9.00 -32.84
N LEU A 352 30.08 8.60 -31.57
CA LEU A 352 29.63 9.44 -30.47
C LEU A 352 30.49 10.71 -30.43
N VAL A 353 29.85 11.87 -30.49
CA VAL A 353 30.53 13.14 -30.23
C VAL A 353 30.82 13.17 -28.72
N PRO A 354 32.10 13.19 -28.29
CA PRO A 354 32.49 12.95 -26.90
C PRO A 354 32.31 14.22 -26.06
N GLU A 355 31.08 14.72 -26.01
CA GLU A 355 30.69 15.94 -25.30
C GLU A 355 29.36 15.72 -24.58
N ASN A 356 29.18 16.41 -23.46
CA ASN A 356 27.96 16.34 -22.66
C ASN A 356 26.98 17.39 -23.14
N PHE A 357 25.93 16.94 -23.79
CA PHE A 357 24.93 17.81 -24.41
C PHE A 357 23.72 18.05 -23.52
N ARG A 358 23.20 19.28 -23.55
CA ARG A 358 21.97 19.63 -22.85
C ARG A 358 20.73 19.11 -23.62
N PRO A 359 19.57 18.98 -22.93
CA PRO A 359 18.31 18.60 -23.58
C PRO A 359 17.87 19.52 -24.72
N SER A 360 18.35 20.76 -24.74
CA SER A 360 18.25 21.65 -25.90
C SER A 360 19.60 22.34 -26.05
N ASP A 361 20.27 22.06 -27.16
CA ASP A 361 21.63 22.53 -27.38
C ASP A 361 21.95 22.67 -28.88
N GLU A 362 23.13 23.20 -29.16
CA GLU A 362 23.69 23.28 -30.50
C GLU A 362 25.15 22.80 -30.55
N TYR A 363 25.54 22.19 -31.67
CA TYR A 363 26.89 21.72 -31.92
C TYR A 363 27.35 22.17 -33.31
N ASP A 364 28.50 22.84 -33.36
CA ASP A 364 29.15 23.24 -34.59
C ASP A 364 30.18 22.18 -35.00
N ALA A 365 30.00 21.61 -36.19
CA ALA A 365 30.81 20.54 -36.75
C ALA A 365 31.33 20.92 -38.12
N THR A 366 32.60 20.65 -38.41
CA THR A 366 33.14 20.77 -39.76
C THR A 366 33.05 19.43 -40.47
N ILE A 367 32.36 19.38 -41.61
CA ILE A 367 32.20 18.16 -42.41
C ILE A 367 32.93 18.27 -43.74
N VAL A 368 33.54 17.17 -44.17
CA VAL A 368 34.23 17.06 -45.47
C VAL A 368 33.43 16.27 -46.51
N ASN A 369 32.47 15.46 -46.05
CA ASN A 369 31.56 14.62 -46.82
C ASN A 369 30.14 14.72 -46.24
N ASN A 370 29.13 14.22 -46.98
CA ASN A 370 27.78 14.06 -46.43
C ASN A 370 27.83 13.35 -45.08
N SER A 371 27.15 13.90 -44.09
CA SER A 371 27.22 13.40 -42.71
C SER A 371 25.82 13.25 -42.11
N ILE A 372 25.65 12.22 -41.29
CA ILE A 372 24.42 11.95 -40.54
C ILE A 372 24.66 12.38 -39.10
N PHE A 373 23.74 13.18 -38.57
CA PHE A 373 23.68 13.51 -37.16
C PHE A 373 22.49 12.79 -36.53
N ARG A 374 22.72 12.07 -35.43
CA ARG A 374 21.68 11.36 -34.68
C ARG A 374 21.72 11.79 -33.22
N VAL A 375 20.57 12.17 -32.71
CA VAL A 375 20.37 12.56 -31.32
C VAL A 375 19.57 11.48 -30.62
N VAL A 376 20.09 11.00 -29.50
CA VAL A 376 19.40 10.08 -28.58
C VAL A 376 19.14 10.81 -27.30
N ALA A 377 17.88 10.97 -26.95
CA ALA A 377 17.43 11.54 -25.69
C ALA A 377 17.01 10.41 -24.75
N ASP A 378 17.62 10.35 -23.57
CA ASP A 378 17.25 9.44 -22.48
C ASP A 378 16.44 10.21 -21.45
N TYR A 379 15.29 9.69 -21.06
CA TYR A 379 14.36 10.30 -20.12
C TYR A 379 14.32 9.57 -18.77
N GLY A 380 15.20 8.59 -18.56
CA GLY A 380 15.28 7.74 -17.38
C GLY A 380 14.34 6.53 -17.44
N ASN A 381 14.55 5.59 -16.52
CA ASN A 381 13.78 4.34 -16.40
C ASN A 381 13.76 3.47 -17.68
N GLY A 382 14.75 3.63 -18.58
CA GLY A 382 14.86 2.89 -19.84
C GLY A 382 14.07 3.49 -21.01
N GLU A 383 13.41 4.63 -20.83
CA GLU A 383 12.69 5.32 -21.90
C GLU A 383 13.62 6.25 -22.68
N THR A 384 13.83 5.95 -23.97
CA THR A 384 14.62 6.77 -24.88
C THR A 384 13.81 7.18 -26.11
N ALA A 385 14.13 8.33 -26.68
CA ALA A 385 13.63 8.75 -27.99
C ALA A 385 14.79 9.21 -28.86
N GLU A 386 14.79 8.89 -30.15
CA GLU A 386 15.85 9.26 -31.06
C GLU A 386 15.35 9.94 -32.33
N LYS A 387 16.22 10.78 -32.90
CA LYS A 387 15.99 11.43 -34.19
C LYS A 387 17.31 11.55 -34.95
N ALA A 388 17.28 11.29 -36.25
CA ALA A 388 18.43 11.50 -37.14
C ALA A 388 18.11 12.52 -38.24
N THR A 389 19.13 13.25 -38.68
CA THR A 389 19.06 14.18 -39.81
C THR A 389 20.32 14.06 -40.67
N ASN A 390 20.16 14.25 -41.97
CA ASN A 390 21.24 14.09 -42.94
C ASN A 390 21.65 15.46 -43.48
N VAL A 391 22.96 15.69 -43.55
CA VAL A 391 23.55 16.90 -44.11
C VAL A 391 24.27 16.53 -45.39
N ASN A 392 23.72 16.97 -46.53
CA ASN A 392 24.24 16.70 -47.86
C ASN A 392 24.95 17.93 -48.42
N LEU A 393 26.16 17.75 -48.96
CA LEU A 393 26.99 18.80 -49.56
C LEU A 393 26.63 19.11 -51.03
N ASN A 394 25.55 18.52 -51.56
CA ASN A 394 24.93 18.91 -52.82
C ASN A 394 23.41 18.67 -52.75
N PRO A 395 22.55 19.61 -53.19
CA PRO A 395 21.13 19.55 -52.91
C PRO A 395 20.39 18.83 -54.05
N GLN A 396 20.14 17.53 -53.93
CA GLN A 396 18.98 16.90 -54.58
C GLN A 396 18.32 15.83 -53.70
N VAL A 397 17.15 16.23 -53.18
CA VAL A 397 15.87 15.51 -53.07
C VAL A 397 15.88 14.02 -52.69
N SER A 398 15.49 13.81 -51.43
CA SER A 398 14.48 12.86 -50.92
C SER A 398 14.60 11.34 -51.07
N SER A 399 14.33 10.70 -49.92
CA SER A 399 13.32 9.66 -49.68
C SER A 399 13.76 8.21 -49.44
N LEU A 400 13.36 7.75 -48.24
CA LEU A 400 12.67 6.49 -47.91
C LEU A 400 13.44 5.15 -47.80
N ARG A 401 13.18 4.51 -46.65
CA ARG A 401 12.97 3.08 -46.34
C ARG A 401 14.16 2.19 -45.90
N ASP A 402 14.10 1.85 -44.61
CA ASP A 402 14.32 0.55 -43.93
C ASP A 402 14.05 -0.71 -44.80
N PRO A 403 14.42 -1.97 -44.42
CA PRO A 403 15.02 -2.44 -43.16
C PRO A 403 16.06 -3.60 -43.27
N SER A 404 16.60 -4.02 -42.10
CA SER A 404 16.75 -5.43 -41.65
C SER A 404 18.15 -5.96 -41.25
N ASN A 405 18.14 -6.61 -40.07
CA ASN A 405 18.90 -7.76 -39.59
C ASN A 405 20.44 -7.70 -39.59
N SER A 406 21.11 -7.56 -38.44
CA SER A 406 21.25 -8.47 -37.29
C SER A 406 22.60 -9.22 -37.28
N ALA A 407 23.31 -9.04 -36.17
CA ALA A 407 23.71 -10.09 -35.23
C ALA A 407 25.22 -10.23 -34.91
N TYR A 408 25.45 -10.42 -33.60
CA TYR A 408 26.61 -11.06 -32.91
C TYR A 408 27.91 -10.22 -32.83
N VAL A 409 28.72 -10.19 -31.76
CA VAL A 409 28.81 -10.90 -30.46
C VAL A 409 29.96 -10.24 -29.64
N VAL A 410 29.73 -9.98 -28.34
CA VAL A 410 30.59 -10.30 -27.14
C VAL A 410 32.04 -9.70 -27.13
N GLU A 411 32.61 -9.10 -26.09
CA GLU A 411 32.56 -9.35 -24.64
C GLU A 411 33.15 -8.17 -23.84
N THR A 412 32.55 -7.93 -22.67
CA THR A 412 33.12 -7.53 -21.36
C THR A 412 34.18 -6.44 -21.23
N LEU A 413 33.89 -5.49 -20.32
CA LEU A 413 34.50 -5.49 -18.98
C LEU A 413 33.73 -4.54 -18.04
N GLN A 414 33.02 -5.13 -17.07
CA GLN A 414 32.80 -4.53 -15.74
C GLN A 414 34.05 -4.76 -14.87
N PRO A 415 34.37 -3.89 -13.90
CA PRO A 415 33.80 -3.91 -12.53
C PRO A 415 33.38 -2.49 -12.03
N SER A 416 32.24 -2.22 -11.38
CA SER A 416 31.69 -2.56 -10.05
C SER A 416 31.97 -1.53 -8.93
N LEU A 417 30.87 -0.95 -8.40
CA LEU A 417 30.51 -0.58 -7.01
C LEU A 417 31.64 -0.32 -6.00
N TRP A 418 31.74 0.90 -5.45
CA TRP A 418 31.66 1.27 -4.00
C TRP A 418 31.57 2.82 -3.84
N ASP A 419 30.59 3.25 -3.03
CA ASP A 419 30.40 4.53 -2.31
C ASP A 419 30.44 5.88 -3.06
N ALA A 420 29.27 6.34 -3.52
CA ALA A 420 29.00 7.77 -3.71
C ALA A 420 27.88 8.21 -2.76
N LYS A 421 28.21 9.05 -1.79
CA LYS A 421 27.20 9.65 -0.89
C LYS A 421 26.29 10.58 -1.71
N PRO A 422 24.96 10.51 -1.59
CA PRO A 422 24.05 11.25 -2.47
C PRO A 422 24.08 12.75 -2.17
N PRO A 423 24.36 13.63 -3.16
CA PRO A 423 24.39 15.08 -2.96
C PRO A 423 22.99 15.70 -2.74
N ILE A 424 21.93 14.92 -2.89
CA ILE A 424 20.53 15.33 -2.75
C ILE A 424 19.82 14.37 -1.80
N LEU A 425 19.12 14.90 -0.80
CA LEU A 425 18.32 14.16 0.17
C LEU A 425 16.85 14.55 0.01
N GLU A 426 15.97 13.60 -0.30
CA GLU A 426 14.52 13.84 -0.45
C GLU A 426 13.70 13.11 0.61
N LEU A 427 12.77 13.83 1.24
CA LEU A 427 11.97 13.38 2.38
C LEU A 427 10.52 13.85 2.21
N ASP A 428 9.57 13.05 2.66
CA ASP A 428 8.14 13.33 2.57
C ASP A 428 7.44 12.85 3.85
N GLY A 429 6.52 13.66 4.38
CA GLY A 429 5.75 13.34 5.58
C GLY A 429 5.39 14.59 6.38
N THR A 430 5.09 14.41 7.67
CA THR A 430 4.86 15.54 8.58
C THR A 430 6.16 16.33 8.79
N ILE A 431 6.07 17.60 9.20
CA ILE A 431 7.25 18.42 9.56
C ILE A 431 8.18 17.67 10.51
N ASN A 432 7.63 16.96 11.51
CA ASN A 432 8.44 16.20 12.46
C ASN A 432 9.15 15.02 11.81
N ALA A 433 8.46 14.21 11.01
CA ALA A 433 9.04 13.03 10.36
C ALA A 433 10.13 13.44 9.36
N VAL A 434 9.87 14.48 8.57
CA VAL A 434 10.77 14.99 7.55
C VAL A 434 12.03 15.58 8.16
N PHE A 435 11.92 16.43 9.19
CA PHE A 435 13.12 17.00 9.81
C PHE A 435 13.88 16.01 10.70
N ALA A 436 13.21 14.99 11.27
CA ALA A 436 13.87 13.89 11.94
C ALA A 436 14.69 13.05 10.93
N GLY A 437 14.08 12.65 9.81
CA GLY A 437 14.76 11.91 8.75
C GLY A 437 15.90 12.70 8.08
N LEU A 438 15.79 14.04 8.01
CA LEU A 438 16.88 14.90 7.57
C LEU A 438 18.04 14.86 8.56
N GLY A 439 17.76 14.94 9.87
CA GLY A 439 18.75 14.82 10.93
C GLY A 439 19.48 13.48 10.91
N ASP A 440 18.75 12.38 10.75
CA ASP A 440 19.31 11.03 10.68
C ASP A 440 20.28 10.91 9.49
N ARG A 441 19.89 11.39 8.30
CA ARG A 441 20.74 11.33 7.09
C ARG A 441 21.96 12.26 7.16
N ILE A 442 21.84 13.41 7.82
CA ILE A 442 22.98 14.30 8.09
C ILE A 442 24.02 13.58 8.96
N SER A 443 23.57 12.87 9.98
CA SER A 443 24.41 12.07 10.88
C SER A 443 25.04 10.88 10.15
N ASP A 444 24.23 10.07 9.48
CA ASP A 444 24.65 8.83 8.82
C ASP A 444 25.65 9.09 7.69
N TYR A 445 25.43 10.14 6.90
CA TYR A 445 26.31 10.47 5.78
C TYR A 445 27.42 11.45 6.11
N LYS A 446 27.52 11.93 7.36
CA LYS A 446 28.49 12.93 7.81
C LYS A 446 28.49 14.17 6.90
N VAL A 447 27.30 14.71 6.64
CA VAL A 447 27.12 15.92 5.83
C VAL A 447 27.84 17.09 6.52
N GLN A 448 28.64 17.86 5.79
CA GLN A 448 29.32 19.05 6.30
C GLN A 448 28.43 20.30 6.23
N GLY A 449 27.58 20.40 5.21
CA GLY A 449 26.67 21.54 5.08
C GLY A 449 25.53 21.32 4.11
N ILE A 450 24.53 22.20 4.19
CA ILE A 450 23.36 22.25 3.30
C ILE A 450 23.48 23.50 2.43
N GLU A 451 23.48 23.33 1.12
CA GLU A 451 23.51 24.45 0.15
C GLU A 451 22.11 24.94 -0.19
N VAL A 452 21.15 24.02 -0.31
CA VAL A 452 19.76 24.34 -0.68
C VAL A 452 18.81 23.51 0.16
N LEU A 453 17.76 24.15 0.65
CA LEU A 453 16.61 23.49 1.26
C LEU A 453 15.35 23.90 0.50
N GLU A 454 14.71 22.93 -0.15
CA GLU A 454 13.42 23.11 -0.80
C GLU A 454 12.32 22.50 0.06
N LEU A 455 11.22 23.24 0.22
CA LEU A 455 10.03 22.83 0.97
C LEU A 455 8.82 22.98 0.04
N SER A 456 8.07 21.91 -0.19
CA SER A 456 6.90 21.96 -1.08
C SER A 456 5.65 21.29 -0.50
N VAL A 457 4.50 21.85 -0.88
CA VAL A 457 3.16 21.39 -0.51
C VAL A 457 2.23 21.49 -1.71
N ASP A 458 1.30 20.54 -1.83
CA ASP A 458 0.35 20.44 -2.95
C ASP A 458 -1.12 20.36 -2.51
N GLN A 459 -1.39 20.29 -1.20
CA GLN A 459 -2.75 20.29 -0.65
C GLN A 459 -3.21 21.71 -0.35
N VAL A 460 -4.48 22.04 -0.63
CA VAL A 460 -5.06 23.36 -0.37
C VAL A 460 -4.87 23.81 1.07
N MET A 461 -5.10 22.91 2.03
CA MET A 461 -4.93 23.23 3.46
C MET A 461 -3.46 23.47 3.82
N ASP A 462 -2.53 22.70 3.27
CA ASP A 462 -1.10 22.83 3.55
C ASP A 462 -0.47 24.02 2.83
N TYR A 463 -0.90 24.33 1.60
CA TYR A 463 -0.59 25.56 0.88
C TYR A 463 -0.93 26.79 1.72
N ARG A 464 -2.14 26.80 2.31
CA ARG A 464 -2.60 27.91 3.16
C ARG A 464 -1.77 28.00 4.43
N LYS A 465 -1.57 26.88 5.13
CA LYS A 465 -0.78 26.84 6.37
C LYS A 465 0.66 27.29 6.11
N LEU A 466 1.32 26.73 5.09
CA LEU A 466 2.70 27.08 4.72
C LEU A 466 2.81 28.53 4.25
N GLY A 467 1.87 29.00 3.42
CA GLY A 467 1.84 30.38 2.93
C GLY A 467 1.64 31.42 4.02
N THR A 468 1.05 31.07 5.17
CA THR A 468 1.04 31.94 6.36
C THR A 468 2.34 31.89 7.16
N ALA A 469 3.01 30.74 7.22
CA ALA A 469 4.24 30.55 7.97
C ALA A 469 5.48 31.13 7.26
N ILE A 470 5.45 31.23 5.93
CA ILE A 470 6.60 31.62 5.11
C ILE A 470 7.15 33.03 5.40
N ALA A 471 6.31 33.94 5.89
CA ALA A 471 6.77 35.28 6.29
C ALA A 471 7.83 35.20 7.40
N LEU A 472 7.77 34.17 8.25
CA LEU A 472 8.73 33.92 9.32
C LEU A 472 10.07 33.36 8.80
N LEU A 473 10.11 32.89 7.55
CA LEU A 473 11.33 32.43 6.88
C LEU A 473 12.07 33.58 6.15
N GLN A 474 11.61 34.83 6.26
CA GLN A 474 12.17 35.98 5.53
C GLN A 474 13.68 36.14 5.69
N ARG A 475 14.24 35.76 6.84
CA ARG A 475 15.70 35.87 7.10
C ARG A 475 16.57 35.05 6.13
N TRP A 476 16.02 34.00 5.52
CA TRP A 476 16.71 33.15 4.54
C TRP A 476 16.36 33.49 3.10
N GLN A 477 15.72 34.63 2.86
CA GLN A 477 15.39 35.16 1.53
C GLN A 477 14.75 34.12 0.58
N PRO A 478 13.62 33.49 0.98
CA PRO A 478 13.02 32.42 0.21
C PRO A 478 12.65 32.85 -1.21
N GLN A 479 13.03 32.02 -2.19
CA GLN A 479 12.48 32.04 -3.53
C GLN A 479 11.24 31.16 -3.56
N ILE A 480 10.20 31.67 -4.20
CA ILE A 480 8.90 31.03 -4.29
C ILE A 480 8.69 30.59 -5.71
N ASP A 481 8.19 29.38 -5.88
CA ASP A 481 7.61 28.88 -7.10
C ASP A 481 6.22 28.35 -6.74
N GLN A 482 5.18 28.96 -7.29
CA GLN A 482 3.81 28.51 -7.06
C GLN A 482 2.99 28.44 -8.35
N THR A 483 2.09 27.47 -8.36
CA THR A 483 0.99 27.37 -9.32
C THR A 483 -0.30 27.23 -8.54
N VAL A 484 -1.31 28.05 -8.84
CA VAL A 484 -2.62 27.97 -8.20
C VAL A 484 -3.69 28.06 -9.27
N THR A 485 -4.52 27.02 -9.37
CA THR A 485 -5.72 26.99 -10.20
C THR A 485 -6.92 26.85 -9.28
N ILE A 486 -7.86 27.79 -9.34
CA ILE A 486 -9.07 27.80 -8.49
C ILE A 486 -10.28 27.95 -9.39
N GLN A 487 -11.27 27.10 -9.16
CA GLN A 487 -12.59 27.16 -9.76
C GLN A 487 -13.64 27.33 -8.65
N THR A 488 -14.51 28.33 -8.77
CA THR A 488 -15.60 28.60 -7.81
C THR A 488 -16.83 29.09 -8.57
N GLY A 489 -17.85 28.25 -8.69
CA GLY A 489 -18.99 28.52 -9.58
C GLY A 489 -18.51 28.73 -11.02
N ASP A 490 -18.85 29.89 -11.61
CA ASP A 490 -18.43 30.30 -12.96
C ASP A 490 -17.07 31.01 -13.00
N GLN A 491 -16.39 31.18 -11.87
CA GLN A 491 -15.10 31.87 -11.77
C GLN A 491 -13.95 30.87 -11.89
N PHE A 492 -13.03 31.15 -12.81
CA PHE A 492 -11.77 30.40 -12.97
C PHE A 492 -10.59 31.36 -12.83
N VAL A 493 -9.64 31.01 -11.96
CA VAL A 493 -8.43 31.78 -11.72
C VAL A 493 -7.23 30.84 -11.79
N ARG A 494 -6.25 31.17 -12.65
CA ARG A 494 -4.94 30.52 -12.67
C ARG A 494 -3.86 31.56 -12.43
N LEU A 495 -2.97 31.31 -11.48
CA LEU A 495 -1.84 32.15 -11.16
C LEU A 495 -0.57 31.29 -11.08
N GLU A 496 0.46 31.74 -11.78
CA GLU A 496 1.82 31.22 -11.66
C GLU A 496 2.71 32.35 -11.16
N TYR A 497 3.53 32.07 -10.14
CA TYR A 497 4.44 33.07 -9.59
C TYR A 497 5.77 32.41 -9.26
N GLN A 498 6.84 32.99 -9.83
CA GLN A 498 8.21 32.65 -9.50
C GLN A 498 8.95 33.92 -9.08
N GLY A 499 9.56 33.91 -7.89
CA GLY A 499 10.36 35.04 -7.42
C GLY A 499 10.38 35.19 -5.90
N VAL A 500 10.77 36.38 -5.44
CA VAL A 500 10.99 36.66 -4.02
C VAL A 500 9.70 36.73 -3.19
N LEU A 501 9.79 36.36 -1.90
CA LEU A 501 8.68 36.40 -0.93
C LEU A 501 7.76 37.64 -1.00
N ARG A 502 8.31 38.84 -1.21
CA ARG A 502 7.51 40.09 -1.25
C ARG A 502 6.45 40.07 -2.36
N GLY A 503 6.77 39.51 -3.54
CA GLY A 503 5.81 39.43 -4.64
C GLY A 503 4.78 38.33 -4.43
N PHE A 504 5.15 37.23 -3.78
CA PHE A 504 4.18 36.20 -3.37
C PHE A 504 3.13 36.78 -2.41
N GLN A 505 3.55 37.56 -1.42
CA GLN A 505 2.67 38.15 -0.40
C GLN A 505 1.58 39.05 -1.00
N SER A 506 1.83 39.75 -2.11
CA SER A 506 0.82 40.63 -2.73
C SER A 506 -0.37 39.87 -3.34
N PHE A 507 -0.20 38.59 -3.65
CA PHE A 507 -1.28 37.76 -4.23
C PHE A 507 -1.85 36.74 -3.24
N PHE A 508 -1.07 36.33 -2.23
CA PHE A 508 -1.46 35.29 -1.29
C PHE A 508 -2.78 35.58 -0.56
N SER A 509 -3.04 36.83 -0.15
CA SER A 509 -4.30 37.18 0.53
C SER A 509 -5.53 36.95 -0.36
N THR A 510 -5.41 37.27 -1.65
CA THR A 510 -6.47 37.12 -2.64
C THR A 510 -6.72 35.63 -2.94
N ILE A 511 -5.64 34.87 -3.17
CA ILE A 511 -5.70 33.42 -3.38
C ILE A 511 -6.34 32.74 -2.16
N ASN A 512 -5.88 33.06 -0.95
CA ASN A 512 -6.39 32.48 0.28
C ASN A 512 -7.88 32.81 0.49
N SER A 513 -8.34 34.00 0.07
CA SER A 513 -9.77 34.33 0.11
C SER A 513 -10.58 33.45 -0.85
N LEU A 514 -10.10 33.21 -2.08
CA LEU A 514 -10.78 32.37 -3.06
C LEU A 514 -10.84 30.91 -2.60
N LEU A 515 -9.73 30.38 -2.05
CA LEU A 515 -9.63 29.02 -1.49
C LEU A 515 -10.54 28.78 -0.27
N ASN A 516 -11.07 29.83 0.37
CA ASN A 516 -12.01 29.72 1.49
C ASN A 516 -13.48 29.66 1.05
N SER A 517 -13.77 29.74 -0.24
CA SER A 517 -15.14 29.70 -0.73
C SER A 517 -15.72 28.29 -0.56
N PRO A 518 -16.99 28.13 -0.14
CA PRO A 518 -17.58 26.82 0.21
C PRO A 518 -17.53 25.77 -0.91
N ASP A 519 -17.49 26.21 -2.18
CA ASP A 519 -17.50 25.38 -3.38
C ASP A 519 -16.20 25.51 -4.20
N ALA A 520 -15.10 25.99 -3.60
CA ALA A 520 -13.82 26.14 -4.30
C ALA A 520 -13.16 24.78 -4.59
N GLN A 521 -13.03 24.43 -5.87
CA GLN A 521 -12.12 23.37 -6.33
C GLN A 521 -10.79 23.99 -6.70
N ALA A 522 -9.69 23.49 -6.15
CA ALA A 522 -8.38 24.06 -6.42
C ALA A 522 -7.28 23.02 -6.54
N ASP A 523 -6.38 23.27 -7.49
CA ASP A 523 -5.09 22.60 -7.63
C ASP A 523 -4.02 23.63 -7.29
N VAL A 524 -3.19 23.32 -6.30
CA VAL A 524 -2.19 24.24 -5.77
C VAL A 524 -0.84 23.54 -5.66
N SER A 525 0.21 24.28 -5.94
CA SER A 525 1.59 23.89 -5.66
C SER A 525 2.30 25.12 -5.11
N LEU A 526 2.94 24.97 -3.95
CA LEU A 526 3.81 25.97 -3.36
C LEU A 526 5.14 25.33 -3.02
N LYS A 527 6.20 25.79 -3.68
CA LYS A 527 7.58 25.42 -3.45
C LYS A 527 8.35 26.63 -2.93
N ILE A 528 9.08 26.43 -1.85
CA ILE A 528 9.93 27.41 -1.19
C ILE A 528 11.36 26.92 -1.30
N ILE A 529 12.25 27.72 -1.86
CA ILE A 529 13.66 27.41 -2.05
C ILE A 529 14.47 28.36 -1.16
N LEU A 530 15.23 27.78 -0.23
CA LEU A 530 16.19 28.48 0.61
C LEU A 530 17.59 28.13 0.11
N GLU A 531 18.33 29.12 -0.38
CA GLU A 531 19.72 28.94 -0.79
C GLU A 531 20.65 29.55 0.27
N PHE A 532 21.69 28.83 0.66
CA PHE A 532 22.63 29.24 1.69
C PHE A 532 24.01 29.52 1.09
N GLN A 533 24.49 30.76 1.24
CA GLN A 533 25.80 31.20 0.77
C GLN A 533 26.52 31.99 1.88
N PRO A 534 27.52 31.40 2.58
CA PRO A 534 28.04 30.04 2.43
C PRO A 534 27.04 28.96 2.90
N ALA A 535 27.29 27.71 2.53
CA ALA A 535 26.46 26.56 2.91
C ALA A 535 26.21 26.53 4.42
N LEU A 536 24.97 26.23 4.80
CA LEU A 536 24.57 26.16 6.20
C LEU A 536 25.28 24.98 6.86
N SER A 537 26.08 25.24 7.89
CA SER A 537 26.75 24.16 8.64
C SER A 537 25.72 23.14 9.11
N ALA A 538 26.03 21.85 9.04
CA ALA A 538 25.14 20.76 9.46
C ALA A 538 24.92 20.67 11.00
N ASN A 539 25.01 21.80 11.70
CA ASN A 539 24.77 21.94 13.13
C ASN A 539 23.26 22.05 13.39
N ALA A 540 22.79 21.42 14.48
CA ALA A 540 21.36 21.28 14.77
C ALA A 540 20.61 22.61 15.00
N SER A 541 21.27 23.74 15.28
CA SER A 541 20.62 25.00 15.70
C SER A 541 19.81 25.69 14.60
N ASP A 542 20.33 25.75 13.38
CA ASP A 542 19.65 26.49 12.31
C ASP A 542 18.55 25.67 11.65
N ILE A 543 18.77 24.36 11.45
CA ILE A 543 17.74 23.43 10.96
C ILE A 543 16.58 23.33 11.96
N SER A 544 16.88 23.25 13.27
CA SER A 544 15.83 23.25 14.30
C SER A 544 15.03 24.56 14.33
N SER A 545 15.66 25.69 14.01
CA SER A 545 14.95 26.97 13.94
C SER A 545 14.03 27.11 12.71
N ILE A 546 14.39 26.50 11.56
CA ILE A 546 13.49 26.35 10.41
C ILE A 546 12.31 25.46 10.80
N LYS A 547 12.58 24.30 11.40
CA LYS A 547 11.57 23.35 11.91
C LYS A 547 10.59 24.02 12.87
N GLN A 548 11.09 24.71 13.89
CA GLN A 548 10.27 25.40 14.89
C GLN A 548 9.38 26.48 14.27
N THR A 549 9.85 27.12 13.19
CA THR A 549 9.06 28.10 12.46
C THR A 549 7.90 27.46 11.73
N LEU A 550 8.12 26.32 11.07
CA LEU A 550 7.09 25.56 10.37
C LEU A 550 6.08 24.91 11.33
N GLU A 551 6.50 24.53 12.54
CA GLU A 551 5.62 23.97 13.58
C GLU A 551 4.59 24.96 14.13
N ARG A 552 4.76 26.28 13.90
CA ARG A 552 3.78 27.29 14.35
C ARG A 552 2.42 27.15 13.65
N ASN A 553 2.42 26.66 12.41
CA ASN A 553 1.20 26.32 11.68
C ASN A 553 1.45 25.04 10.86
N PRO A 554 1.34 23.86 11.50
CA PRO A 554 1.90 22.64 10.95
C PRO A 554 1.09 22.11 9.77
N VAL A 555 1.76 21.95 8.63
CA VAL A 555 1.22 21.23 7.47
C VAL A 555 1.12 19.74 7.79
N GLU A 556 0.13 19.08 7.19
CA GLU A 556 -0.11 17.64 7.34
C GLU A 556 0.90 16.83 6.53
N ARG A 557 1.24 17.30 5.32
CA ARG A 557 2.27 16.70 4.47
C ARG A 557 3.18 17.76 3.86
N LEU A 558 4.49 17.55 3.98
CA LEU A 558 5.56 18.40 3.49
C LEU A 558 6.54 17.52 2.70
N ASN A 559 6.90 17.95 1.50
CA ASN A 559 8.05 17.42 0.80
C ASN A 559 9.26 18.34 1.05
N LEU A 560 10.40 17.73 1.37
CA LEU A 560 11.65 18.42 1.62
C LEU A 560 12.75 17.82 0.75
N MET A 561 13.43 18.67 -0.01
CA MET A 561 14.68 18.32 -0.67
C MET A 561 15.81 19.15 -0.08
N ALA A 562 16.93 18.50 0.25
CA ALA A 562 18.15 19.18 0.68
C ALA A 562 19.32 18.83 -0.25
N ARG A 563 19.97 19.85 -0.80
CA ARG A 563 21.26 19.69 -1.50
C ARG A 563 22.39 19.88 -0.50
N VAL A 564 23.27 18.88 -0.40
CA VAL A 564 24.26 18.77 0.67
C VAL A 564 25.69 18.68 0.14
N ILE A 565 26.64 19.11 0.97
CA ILE A 565 28.08 18.99 0.76
C ILE A 565 28.73 18.19 1.90
N TYR A 566 29.79 17.46 1.58
CA TYR A 566 30.42 16.46 2.45
C TYR A 566 31.80 16.80 2.93
#